data_AF-A0A962C0R9-F1
#
_entry.id   AF-A0A962C0R9-F1
#
_cell.length_a   1.000
_cell.length_b   1.000
_cell.length_c   1.000
_cell.angle_alpha   90.00
_cell.angle_beta   90.00
_cell.angle_gamma   90.00
#
_symmetry.space_group_name_H-M   'P 1'
#
loop_
_entity.id
_entity.type
_entity.pdbx_description
1 polymer ?
#
loop_
_entity_poly.entity_id
_entity_poly.type
_entity_poly.pdbx_seq_one_letter_code
_entity_poly.pdbx_strand_id
1 'polypeptide(L)'
;MVAVCALMACAPTPEGLRSSVAKEEAANERVQMLADAGHFTQADAVIAETLASVALPQSLRDTLTFERERMRRIRMDFSLSRAEALAAVRRTAPALSDAQFDAFDAKGLLEAMEIDGERRYFNRAPSNLFRISAEARALRADPNAPFRDGPYEHLHPHHARVLHAAETQGLRFVTPHRVQIEQSLTVKADVIPAGEILRVWIPYPRVIPGQQQDLVFLESEPAAHRIAPESALQRTVYLE
;
A
#
# COMPACT_ATOMS: atom_id res chain seq x y z
N MET A 1 53.15 -20.48 26.45
CA MET A 1 52.21 -21.53 26.04
C MET A 1 50.89 -20.85 25.67
N VAL A 2 50.70 -20.50 24.40
CA VAL A 2 49.48 -19.86 23.90
C VAL A 2 48.92 -20.78 22.83
N ALA A 3 47.79 -21.42 23.13
CA ALA A 3 47.07 -22.26 22.18
C ALA A 3 46.15 -21.37 21.33
N VAL A 4 46.49 -21.22 20.05
CA VAL A 4 45.62 -20.59 19.06
C VAL A 4 44.60 -21.65 18.61
N CYS A 5 43.35 -21.48 19.03
CA CYS A 5 42.23 -22.29 18.55
C CYS A 5 41.79 -21.77 17.18
N ALA A 6 42.17 -22.48 16.11
CA ALA A 6 41.70 -22.20 14.77
C ALA A 6 40.25 -22.70 14.61
N LEU A 7 39.30 -21.77 14.60
CA LEU A 7 37.93 -22.03 14.14
C LEU A 7 37.96 -22.25 12.63
N MET A 8 37.96 -23.51 12.19
CA MET A 8 37.66 -23.86 10.80
C MET A 8 36.18 -23.59 10.53
N ALA A 9 35.90 -22.53 9.76
CA ALA A 9 34.62 -22.36 9.12
C ALA A 9 34.52 -23.38 7.98
N CYS A 10 33.82 -24.50 8.20
CA CYS A 10 33.45 -25.41 7.12
C CYS A 10 32.51 -24.67 6.16
N ALA A 11 32.96 -24.44 4.94
CA ALA A 11 32.08 -24.00 3.87
C ALA A 11 31.02 -25.09 3.62
N PRO A 12 29.73 -24.73 3.50
CA PRO A 12 28.66 -25.71 3.27
C PRO A 12 28.90 -26.45 1.95
N THR A 13 28.65 -27.76 1.96
CA THR A 13 28.77 -28.58 0.76
C THR A 13 27.70 -28.21 -0.28
N PRO A 14 27.94 -28.45 -1.58
CA PRO A 14 26.95 -28.16 -2.64
C PRO A 14 25.60 -28.85 -2.43
N GLU A 15 25.62 -30.03 -1.80
CA GLU A 15 24.43 -30.81 -1.44
C GLU A 15 23.68 -30.19 -0.24
N GLY A 16 24.42 -29.68 0.76
CA GLY A 16 23.85 -28.91 1.86
C GLY A 16 23.18 -27.62 1.39
N LEU A 17 23.80 -26.90 0.44
CA LEU A 17 23.24 -25.68 -0.17
C LEU A 17 21.95 -25.97 -0.95
N ARG A 18 21.93 -27.04 -1.74
CA ARG A 18 20.72 -27.44 -2.48
C ARG A 18 19.58 -27.83 -1.53
N SER A 19 19.90 -28.50 -0.42
CA SER A 19 18.91 -28.87 0.59
C SER A 19 18.35 -27.66 1.36
N SER A 20 19.15 -26.60 1.57
CA SER A 20 18.69 -25.39 2.26
C SER A 20 17.79 -24.56 1.36
N VAL A 21 18.17 -24.35 0.10
CA VAL A 21 17.37 -23.61 -0.89
C VAL A 21 16.01 -24.29 -1.10
N ALA A 22 15.97 -25.63 -1.23
CA ALA A 22 14.70 -26.35 -1.38
C ALA A 22 13.78 -26.22 -0.16
N LYS A 23 14.34 -26.15 1.05
CA LYS A 23 13.57 -25.90 2.29
C LYS A 23 13.03 -24.48 2.35
N GLU A 24 13.81 -23.51 1.91
CA GLU A 24 13.45 -22.09 1.84
C GLU A 24 12.29 -21.85 0.86
N GLU A 25 12.38 -22.42 -0.35
CA GLU A 25 11.33 -22.35 -1.36
C GLU A 25 10.03 -23.02 -0.85
N ALA A 26 10.13 -24.22 -0.27
CA ALA A 26 8.99 -24.92 0.28
C ALA A 26 8.30 -24.15 1.42
N ALA A 27 9.06 -23.48 2.29
CA ALA A 27 8.50 -22.63 3.35
C ALA A 27 7.76 -21.43 2.76
N ASN A 28 8.34 -20.75 1.77
CA ASN A 28 7.70 -19.62 1.11
C ASN A 28 6.42 -20.02 0.37
N GLU A 29 6.46 -21.10 -0.41
CA GLU A 29 5.29 -21.64 -1.12
C GLU A 29 4.17 -22.02 -0.14
N ARG A 30 4.53 -22.62 1.01
CA ARG A 30 3.56 -22.97 2.06
C ARG A 30 2.90 -21.73 2.64
N VAL A 31 3.66 -20.67 2.90
CA VAL A 31 3.13 -19.39 3.40
C VAL A 31 2.20 -18.76 2.38
N GLN A 32 2.59 -18.70 1.10
CA GLN A 32 1.77 -18.12 0.04
C GLN A 32 0.46 -18.88 -0.13
N MET A 33 0.51 -20.20 -0.17
CA MET A 33 -0.70 -21.03 -0.26
C MET A 33 -1.64 -20.81 0.93
N LEU A 34 -1.12 -20.74 2.16
CA LEU A 34 -1.94 -20.46 3.35
C LEU A 34 -2.53 -19.05 3.31
N ALA A 35 -1.75 -18.05 2.88
CA ALA A 35 -2.21 -16.68 2.75
C ALA A 35 -3.30 -16.55 1.66
N ASP A 36 -3.09 -17.13 0.50
CA ASP A 36 -4.06 -17.05 -0.60
C ASP A 36 -5.36 -17.82 -0.29
N ALA A 37 -5.29 -18.85 0.57
CA ALA A 37 -6.46 -19.54 1.13
C ALA A 37 -7.11 -18.81 2.32
N GLY A 38 -6.56 -17.66 2.76
CA GLY A 38 -7.09 -16.88 3.89
C GLY A 38 -6.75 -17.44 5.27
N HIS A 39 -5.90 -18.47 5.38
CA HIS A 39 -5.44 -19.07 6.64
C HIS A 39 -4.30 -18.28 7.29
N PHE A 40 -4.53 -16.99 7.51
CA PHE A 40 -3.50 -16.05 7.94
C PHE A 40 -2.88 -16.38 9.30
N THR A 41 -3.63 -16.93 10.24
CA THR A 41 -3.09 -17.35 11.54
C THR A 41 -2.10 -18.51 11.37
N GLN A 42 -2.40 -19.46 10.49
CA GLN A 42 -1.48 -20.56 10.18
C GLN A 42 -0.26 -20.06 9.41
N ALA A 43 -0.47 -19.22 8.40
CA ALA A 43 0.61 -18.60 7.63
C ALA A 43 1.58 -17.83 8.55
N ASP A 44 1.04 -17.05 9.49
CA ASP A 44 1.84 -16.27 10.43
C ASP A 44 2.65 -17.14 11.41
N ALA A 45 2.09 -18.28 11.83
CA ALA A 45 2.81 -19.26 12.63
C ALA A 45 3.99 -19.87 11.84
N VAL A 46 3.77 -20.25 10.58
CA VAL A 46 4.85 -20.74 9.70
C VAL A 46 5.93 -19.69 9.48
N ILE A 47 5.54 -18.43 9.26
CA ILE A 47 6.49 -17.31 9.16
C ILE A 47 7.28 -17.15 10.46
N ALA A 48 6.62 -17.15 11.62
CA ALA A 48 7.29 -16.99 12.92
C ALA A 48 8.30 -18.11 13.18
N GLU A 49 7.92 -19.37 12.91
CA GLU A 49 8.80 -20.53 13.03
C GLU A 49 10.00 -20.41 12.07
N THR A 50 9.72 -20.06 10.81
CA THR A 50 10.78 -19.93 9.80
C THR A 50 11.77 -18.85 10.19
N LEU A 51 11.30 -17.67 10.60
CA LEU A 51 12.13 -16.52 11.01
C LEU A 51 12.97 -16.78 12.27
N ALA A 52 12.61 -17.75 13.09
CA ALA A 52 13.39 -18.13 14.29
C ALA A 52 14.68 -18.90 13.94
N SER A 53 14.85 -19.37 12.70
CA SER A 53 16.06 -20.06 12.26
C SER A 53 17.26 -19.13 12.11
N VAL A 54 18.40 -19.51 12.70
CA VAL A 54 19.62 -18.69 12.81
C VAL A 54 20.32 -18.47 11.45
N ALA A 55 20.07 -19.31 10.45
CA ALA A 55 20.80 -19.33 9.18
C ALA A 55 19.96 -18.97 7.94
N LEU A 56 18.92 -18.14 8.08
CA LEU A 56 18.11 -17.73 6.92
C LEU A 56 18.84 -16.71 6.03
N PRO A 57 18.68 -16.79 4.70
CA PRO A 57 19.08 -15.73 3.80
C PRO A 57 18.26 -14.45 4.01
N GLN A 58 18.86 -13.29 3.75
CA GLN A 58 18.17 -12.00 3.91
C GLN A 58 16.98 -11.86 2.95
N SER A 59 17.13 -12.33 1.71
CA SER A 59 16.05 -12.31 0.72
C SER A 59 14.80 -13.04 1.20
N LEU A 60 14.95 -14.22 1.81
CA LEU A 60 13.81 -14.95 2.36
C LEU A 60 13.20 -14.22 3.56
N ARG A 61 14.01 -13.64 4.45
CA ARG A 61 13.51 -12.80 5.55
C ARG A 61 12.66 -11.63 5.02
N ASP A 62 13.11 -10.97 3.97
CA ASP A 62 12.40 -9.84 3.36
C ASP A 62 11.07 -10.31 2.74
N THR A 63 11.08 -11.43 2.00
CA THR A 63 9.86 -12.04 1.42
C THR A 63 8.85 -12.41 2.50
N LEU A 64 9.26 -13.10 3.57
CA LEU A 64 8.35 -13.52 4.64
C LEU A 64 7.80 -12.32 5.44
N THR A 65 8.63 -11.29 5.64
CA THR A 65 8.20 -10.04 6.28
C THR A 65 7.19 -9.29 5.41
N PHE A 66 7.41 -9.29 4.09
CA PHE A 66 6.47 -8.74 3.13
C PHE A 66 5.13 -9.47 3.16
N GLU A 67 5.12 -10.81 3.12
CA GLU A 67 3.87 -11.58 3.19
C GLU A 67 3.12 -11.34 4.50
N ARG A 68 3.83 -11.27 5.64
CA ARG A 68 3.25 -10.89 6.93
C ARG A 68 2.56 -9.53 6.87
N GLU A 69 3.21 -8.53 6.27
CA GLU A 69 2.63 -7.19 6.10
C GLU A 69 1.45 -7.18 5.12
N ARG A 70 1.52 -7.93 4.01
CA ARG A 70 0.41 -8.10 3.07
C ARG A 70 -0.83 -8.65 3.78
N MET A 71 -0.70 -9.75 4.53
CA MET A 71 -1.81 -10.32 5.29
C MET A 71 -2.38 -9.35 6.33
N ARG A 72 -1.51 -8.59 7.03
CA ARG A 72 -1.93 -7.57 8.00
C ARG A 72 -2.77 -6.49 7.33
N ARG A 73 -2.39 -6.01 6.14
CA ARG A 73 -3.15 -5.01 5.37
C ARG A 73 -4.49 -5.58 4.89
N ILE A 74 -4.51 -6.82 4.41
CA ILE A 74 -5.76 -7.48 4.04
C ILE A 74 -6.72 -7.55 5.24
N ARG A 75 -6.24 -7.87 6.46
CA ARG A 75 -7.09 -7.83 7.66
C ARG A 75 -7.64 -6.43 7.97
N MET A 76 -6.89 -5.37 7.66
CA MET A 76 -7.36 -3.99 7.84
C MET A 76 -8.41 -3.58 6.81
N ASP A 77 -8.24 -4.08 5.58
CA ASP A 77 -9.18 -3.87 4.50
C ASP A 77 -10.48 -4.67 4.74
N PHE A 78 -10.37 -5.93 5.12
CA PHE A 78 -11.47 -6.84 5.44
C PHE A 78 -11.72 -6.90 6.95
N SER A 79 -12.03 -5.75 7.53
CA SER A 79 -12.14 -5.60 8.99
C SER A 79 -13.52 -5.92 9.55
N LEU A 80 -14.57 -5.93 8.72
CA LEU A 80 -15.95 -5.97 9.19
C LEU A 80 -16.47 -7.40 9.30
N SER A 81 -17.10 -7.73 10.43
CA SER A 81 -18.00 -8.87 10.53
C SER A 81 -19.30 -8.63 9.74
N ARG A 82 -20.10 -9.69 9.52
CA ARG A 82 -21.45 -9.56 8.93
C ARG A 82 -22.31 -8.53 9.68
N ALA A 83 -22.30 -8.58 11.02
CA ALA A 83 -23.11 -7.68 11.85
C ALA A 83 -22.69 -6.21 11.69
N GLU A 84 -21.38 -5.94 11.64
CA GLU A 84 -20.85 -4.59 11.45
C GLU A 84 -21.09 -4.08 10.03
N ALA A 85 -20.94 -4.93 9.01
CA ALA A 85 -21.24 -4.59 7.63
C ALA A 85 -22.73 -4.26 7.45
N LEU A 86 -23.63 -5.07 8.00
CA LEU A 86 -25.07 -4.80 8.00
C LEU A 86 -25.42 -3.50 8.73
N ALA A 87 -24.86 -3.28 9.93
CA ALA A 87 -25.04 -2.03 10.65
C ALA A 87 -24.55 -0.82 9.83
N ALA A 88 -23.44 -0.97 9.10
CA ALA A 88 -22.90 0.06 8.22
C ALA A 88 -23.81 0.36 7.02
N VAL A 89 -24.39 -0.67 6.38
CA VAL A 89 -25.38 -0.52 5.31
C VAL A 89 -26.62 0.21 5.84
N ARG A 90 -27.09 -0.16 7.04
CA ARG A 90 -28.28 0.45 7.68
C ARG A 90 -28.13 1.91 8.04
N ARG A 91 -26.91 2.44 8.19
CA ARG A 91 -26.69 3.89 8.33
C ARG A 91 -27.18 4.68 7.11
N THR A 92 -27.16 4.06 5.93
CA THR A 92 -27.61 4.68 4.67
C THR A 92 -29.03 4.23 4.29
N ALA A 93 -29.41 2.99 4.60
CA ALA A 93 -30.74 2.43 4.36
C ALA A 93 -31.30 1.76 5.64
N PRO A 94 -31.90 2.53 6.57
CA PRO A 94 -32.30 2.04 7.89
C PRO A 94 -33.29 0.87 7.88
N ALA A 95 -34.14 0.78 6.85
CA ALA A 95 -35.16 -0.27 6.71
C ALA A 95 -34.63 -1.57 6.09
N LEU A 96 -33.34 -1.63 5.69
CA LEU A 96 -32.78 -2.80 5.03
C LEU A 96 -32.76 -4.02 5.99
N SER A 97 -33.40 -5.10 5.57
CA SER A 97 -33.53 -6.33 6.36
C SER A 97 -32.29 -7.23 6.23
N ASP A 98 -32.13 -8.15 7.18
CA ASP A 98 -31.07 -9.17 7.13
C ASP A 98 -31.16 -10.02 5.84
N ALA A 99 -32.37 -10.41 5.44
CA ALA A 99 -32.58 -11.19 4.21
C ALA A 99 -32.19 -10.41 2.93
N GLN A 100 -32.42 -9.09 2.89
CA GLN A 100 -31.96 -8.25 1.78
C GLN A 100 -30.43 -8.13 1.76
N PHE A 101 -29.80 -7.99 2.93
CA PHE A 101 -28.34 -7.99 3.03
C PHE A 101 -27.75 -9.29 2.51
N ASP A 102 -28.27 -10.43 2.97
CA ASP A 102 -27.80 -11.76 2.54
C ASP A 102 -28.03 -11.98 1.05
N ALA A 103 -29.13 -11.48 0.50
CA ALA A 103 -29.37 -11.51 -0.95
C ALA A 103 -28.35 -10.67 -1.73
N PHE A 104 -27.91 -9.53 -1.21
CA PHE A 104 -26.86 -8.72 -1.85
C PHE A 104 -25.47 -9.37 -1.72
N ASP A 105 -25.16 -9.98 -0.58
CA ASP A 105 -23.92 -10.74 -0.37
C ASP A 105 -23.85 -11.97 -1.29
N ALA A 106 -24.94 -12.73 -1.41
CA ALA A 106 -25.03 -13.87 -2.33
C ALA A 106 -24.88 -13.48 -3.81
N LYS A 107 -25.23 -12.24 -4.18
CA LYS A 107 -25.01 -11.67 -5.52
C LYS A 107 -23.57 -11.15 -5.72
N GLY A 108 -22.72 -11.18 -4.69
CA GLY A 108 -21.35 -10.65 -4.74
C GLY A 108 -21.28 -9.12 -4.73
N LEU A 109 -22.34 -8.42 -4.31
CA LEU A 109 -22.38 -6.96 -4.26
C LEU A 109 -21.74 -6.37 -2.99
N LEU A 110 -21.40 -7.24 -2.05
CA LEU A 110 -20.63 -6.93 -0.86
C LEU A 110 -19.32 -7.72 -0.95
N GLU A 111 -18.24 -7.03 -1.24
CA GLU A 111 -16.92 -7.64 -1.30
C GLU A 111 -16.54 -8.22 0.07
N ALA A 112 -16.18 -9.50 0.08
CA ALA A 112 -15.88 -10.28 1.27
C ALA A 112 -14.79 -11.32 0.99
N MET A 113 -14.11 -11.74 2.05
CA MET A 113 -13.06 -12.75 2.03
C MET A 113 -13.21 -13.65 3.26
N GLU A 114 -12.99 -14.96 3.09
CA GLU A 114 -12.83 -15.87 4.23
C GLU A 114 -11.43 -15.69 4.81
N ILE A 115 -11.35 -15.29 6.08
CA ILE A 115 -10.10 -15.09 6.81
C ILE A 115 -10.16 -15.91 8.09
N ASP A 116 -9.25 -16.86 8.23
CA ASP A 116 -9.16 -17.75 9.39
C ASP A 116 -10.51 -18.48 9.71
N GLY A 117 -11.27 -18.79 8.66
CA GLY A 117 -12.58 -19.48 8.77
C GLY A 117 -13.77 -18.55 9.06
N GLU A 118 -13.54 -17.23 9.11
CA GLU A 118 -14.59 -16.24 9.25
C GLU A 118 -14.75 -15.40 7.98
N ARG A 119 -16.00 -15.27 7.52
CA ARG A 119 -16.34 -14.33 6.44
C ARG A 119 -16.21 -12.90 6.93
N ARG A 120 -15.24 -12.17 6.39
CA ARG A 120 -14.97 -10.76 6.67
C ARG A 120 -15.28 -9.90 5.45
N TYR A 121 -15.85 -8.73 5.66
CA TYR A 121 -16.25 -7.82 4.60
C TYR A 121 -15.26 -6.68 4.45
N PHE A 122 -15.00 -6.30 3.20
CA PHE A 122 -14.20 -5.14 2.87
C PHE A 122 -14.84 -3.87 3.48
N ASN A 123 -14.04 -3.01 4.08
CA ASN A 123 -14.52 -1.88 4.87
C ASN A 123 -15.31 -0.84 4.04
N ARG A 124 -15.11 -0.81 2.71
CA ARG A 124 -15.90 0.02 1.77
C ARG A 124 -17.09 -0.67 1.14
N ALA A 125 -17.23 -2.00 1.28
CA ALA A 125 -18.33 -2.75 0.69
C ALA A 125 -19.72 -2.15 1.07
N PRO A 126 -20.00 -1.76 2.33
CA PRO A 126 -21.28 -1.15 2.70
C PRO A 126 -21.62 0.12 1.92
N SER A 127 -20.65 1.03 1.73
CA SER A 127 -20.86 2.26 0.95
C SER A 127 -20.91 2.00 -0.55
N ASN A 128 -20.12 1.04 -1.04
CA ASN A 128 -20.04 0.70 -2.46
C ASN A 128 -21.32 0.04 -2.96
N LEU A 129 -22.01 -0.74 -2.12
CA LEU A 129 -23.28 -1.39 -2.43
C LEU A 129 -24.27 -0.43 -3.12
N PHE A 130 -24.44 0.79 -2.58
CA PHE A 130 -25.37 1.78 -3.14
C PHE A 130 -24.89 2.42 -4.44
N ARG A 131 -23.58 2.42 -4.70
CA ARG A 131 -23.00 2.91 -5.95
C ARG A 131 -23.17 1.91 -7.08
N ILE A 132 -23.07 0.62 -6.79
CA ILE A 132 -23.09 -0.43 -7.82
C ILE A 132 -24.47 -1.09 -8.00
N SER A 133 -25.38 -0.99 -7.02
CA SER A 133 -26.70 -1.61 -7.06
C SER A 133 -27.82 -0.58 -7.05
N ALA A 134 -28.58 -0.52 -8.14
CA ALA A 134 -29.80 0.29 -8.22
C ALA A 134 -30.87 -0.20 -7.23
N GLU A 135 -30.98 -1.52 -7.03
CA GLU A 135 -31.88 -2.15 -6.05
C GLU A 135 -31.57 -1.69 -4.63
N ALA A 136 -30.29 -1.74 -4.21
CA ALA A 136 -29.89 -1.25 -2.89
C ALA A 136 -30.07 0.27 -2.78
N ARG A 137 -29.80 1.03 -3.85
CA ARG A 137 -29.98 2.48 -3.89
C ARG A 137 -31.44 2.88 -3.68
N ALA A 138 -32.39 2.11 -4.21
CA ALA A 138 -33.82 2.34 -4.01
C ALA A 138 -34.27 2.21 -2.54
N LEU A 139 -33.47 1.55 -1.68
CA LEU A 139 -33.75 1.40 -0.25
C LEU A 139 -33.25 2.58 0.61
N ARG A 140 -32.54 3.54 0.00
CA ARG A 140 -32.14 4.78 0.69
C ARG A 140 -33.37 5.63 1.02
N ALA A 141 -33.27 6.45 2.06
CA ALA A 141 -34.30 7.43 2.38
C ALA A 141 -34.56 8.42 1.22
N ASP A 142 -33.48 8.83 0.52
CA ASP A 142 -33.55 9.54 -0.76
C ASP A 142 -32.72 8.75 -1.80
N PRO A 143 -33.36 7.97 -2.68
CA PRO A 143 -32.68 7.24 -3.74
C PRO A 143 -31.93 8.12 -4.74
N ASN A 144 -32.40 9.36 -4.96
CA ASN A 144 -31.89 10.29 -5.95
C ASN A 144 -30.82 11.24 -5.39
N ALA A 145 -30.65 11.30 -4.07
CA ALA A 145 -29.60 12.10 -3.45
C ALA A 145 -28.23 11.75 -4.07
N PRO A 146 -27.50 12.76 -4.57
CA PRO A 146 -26.23 12.55 -5.25
C PRO A 146 -25.19 11.97 -4.28
N PHE A 147 -24.24 11.22 -4.84
CA PHE A 147 -23.05 10.84 -4.09
C PHE A 147 -22.16 12.07 -3.91
N ARG A 148 -21.53 12.19 -2.74
CA ARG A 148 -20.46 13.17 -2.52
C ARG A 148 -19.19 12.58 -3.09
N ASP A 149 -18.99 12.84 -4.37
CA ASP A 149 -17.79 12.49 -5.09
C ASP A 149 -16.76 13.61 -4.91
N GLY A 150 -15.50 13.26 -4.71
CA GLY A 150 -14.40 14.21 -4.69
C GLY A 150 -14.09 14.80 -6.08
N PRO A 151 -13.07 15.68 -6.14
CA PRO A 151 -12.68 16.33 -7.38
C PRO A 151 -12.05 15.38 -8.42
N TYR A 152 -11.67 14.16 -8.03
CA TYR A 152 -10.93 13.21 -8.87
C TYR A 152 -11.81 12.09 -9.44
N GLU A 153 -13.07 12.04 -9.04
CA GLU A 153 -14.05 11.04 -9.44
C GLU A 153 -14.77 11.41 -10.75
N HIS A 154 -14.42 12.56 -11.33
CA HIS A 154 -14.85 12.99 -12.66
C HIS A 154 -13.67 12.87 -13.63
N LEU A 155 -13.96 12.43 -14.85
CA LEU A 155 -12.95 12.38 -15.90
C LEU A 155 -12.50 13.81 -16.24
N HIS A 156 -11.30 14.19 -15.81
CA HIS A 156 -10.74 15.49 -16.15
C HIS A 156 -10.43 15.56 -17.65
N PRO A 157 -10.65 16.69 -18.35
CA PRO A 157 -10.36 16.83 -19.78
C PRO A 157 -8.93 16.46 -20.18
N HIS A 158 -7.98 16.55 -19.24
CA HIS A 158 -6.61 16.08 -19.44
C HIS A 158 -6.54 14.57 -19.73
N HIS A 159 -7.31 13.73 -19.01
CA HIS A 159 -7.30 12.28 -19.22
C HIS A 159 -7.74 11.91 -20.63
N ALA A 160 -8.80 12.54 -21.14
CA ALA A 160 -9.26 12.33 -22.52
C ALA A 160 -8.19 12.72 -23.55
N ARG A 161 -7.47 13.84 -23.32
CA ARG A 161 -6.36 14.27 -24.20
C ARG A 161 -5.20 13.28 -24.17
N VAL A 162 -4.82 12.78 -23.00
CA VAL A 162 -3.74 11.79 -22.85
C VAL A 162 -4.10 10.51 -23.60
N LEU A 163 -5.31 9.98 -23.42
CA LEU A 163 -5.77 8.75 -24.10
C LEU A 163 -5.76 8.93 -25.62
N HIS A 164 -6.38 10.00 -26.12
CA HIS A 164 -6.41 10.27 -27.56
C HIS A 164 -5.01 10.43 -28.16
N ALA A 165 -4.10 11.15 -27.48
CA ALA A 165 -2.74 11.32 -27.95
C ALA A 165 -1.96 10.00 -27.93
N ALA A 166 -2.13 9.17 -26.90
CA ALA A 166 -1.48 7.87 -26.80
C ALA A 166 -1.92 6.92 -27.92
N GLU A 167 -3.23 6.86 -28.20
CA GLU A 167 -3.79 6.06 -29.31
C GLU A 167 -3.31 6.55 -30.67
N THR A 168 -3.32 7.86 -30.90
CA THR A 168 -2.97 8.44 -32.20
C THR A 168 -1.47 8.35 -32.51
N GLN A 169 -0.62 8.51 -31.48
CA GLN A 169 0.83 8.55 -31.65
C GLN A 169 1.48 7.18 -31.46
N GLY A 170 0.79 6.22 -30.82
CA GLY A 170 1.37 4.93 -30.45
C GLY A 170 2.48 5.04 -29.40
N LEU A 171 2.51 6.13 -28.63
CA LEU A 171 3.53 6.41 -27.63
C LEU A 171 2.96 6.27 -26.22
N ARG A 172 3.79 5.74 -25.31
CA ARG A 172 3.43 5.59 -23.89
C ARG A 172 3.41 6.92 -23.13
N PHE A 173 4.28 7.85 -23.50
CA PHE A 173 4.41 9.16 -22.84
C PHE A 173 4.02 10.24 -23.84
N VAL A 174 2.94 10.96 -23.54
CA VAL A 174 2.33 11.96 -24.41
C VAL A 174 1.91 13.19 -23.60
N THR A 175 1.66 14.31 -24.29
CA THR A 175 1.18 15.56 -23.67
C THR A 175 2.04 16.03 -22.47
N PRO A 176 3.36 16.27 -22.67
CA PRO A 176 4.21 16.73 -21.58
C PRO A 176 3.71 18.09 -21.06
N HIS A 177 3.69 18.24 -19.74
CA HIS A 177 3.33 19.48 -19.07
C HIS A 177 4.50 19.97 -18.23
N ARG A 178 4.84 21.26 -18.38
CA ARG A 178 5.81 21.93 -17.52
C ARG A 178 5.08 22.49 -16.31
N VAL A 179 5.55 22.12 -15.13
CA VAL A 179 4.97 22.54 -13.85
C VAL A 179 6.05 23.27 -13.06
N GLN A 180 5.68 24.40 -12.47
CA GLN A 180 6.48 25.08 -11.46
C GLN A 180 5.80 24.85 -10.11
N ILE A 181 6.58 24.41 -9.13
CA ILE A 181 6.08 24.07 -7.80
C ILE A 181 6.82 24.94 -6.80
N GLU A 182 6.05 25.65 -5.98
CA GLU A 182 6.54 26.35 -4.79
C GLU A 182 6.12 25.57 -3.56
N GLN A 183 7.05 25.38 -2.61
CA GLN A 183 6.78 24.69 -1.36
C GLN A 183 7.20 25.59 -0.20
N SER A 184 6.26 25.85 0.71
CA SER A 184 6.47 26.66 1.91
C SER A 184 6.23 25.84 3.17
N LEU A 185 7.06 26.03 4.20
CA LEU A 185 6.85 25.49 5.54
C LEU A 185 6.60 26.64 6.52
N THR A 186 5.58 26.52 7.36
CA THR A 186 5.32 27.46 8.45
C THR A 186 5.22 26.70 9.75
N VAL A 187 6.00 27.13 10.74
CA VAL A 187 5.98 26.57 12.10
C VAL A 187 5.24 27.51 13.05
N LYS A 188 4.68 26.96 14.13
CA LYS A 188 4.06 27.78 15.18
C LYS A 188 5.13 28.61 15.89
N ALA A 189 4.73 29.78 16.39
CA ALA A 189 5.58 30.58 17.27
C ALA A 189 6.06 29.73 18.47
N ASP A 190 7.31 29.97 18.89
CA ASP A 190 7.94 29.39 20.08
C ASP A 190 8.02 27.85 20.09
N VAL A 191 7.80 27.17 18.95
CA VAL A 191 7.94 25.71 18.87
C VAL A 191 9.40 25.25 18.83
N ILE A 192 10.30 26.16 18.48
CA ILE A 192 11.75 25.95 18.47
C ILE A 192 12.32 26.75 19.65
N PRO A 193 13.05 26.09 20.58
CA PRO A 193 13.69 26.80 21.69
C PRO A 193 14.64 27.90 21.20
N ALA A 194 14.78 28.96 21.99
CA ALA A 194 15.69 30.05 21.64
C ALA A 194 17.13 29.54 21.47
N GLY A 195 17.73 29.86 20.33
CA GLY A 195 19.09 29.45 19.96
C GLY A 195 19.20 28.10 19.24
N GLU A 196 18.10 27.35 19.09
CA GLU A 196 18.07 26.11 18.31
C GLU A 196 17.84 26.39 16.82
N ILE A 197 18.38 25.50 15.97
CA ILE A 197 18.29 25.60 14.50
C ILE A 197 17.16 24.70 13.99
N LEU A 198 16.28 25.25 13.16
CA LEU A 198 15.28 24.46 12.45
C LEU A 198 15.90 23.80 11.22
N ARG A 199 15.98 22.48 11.22
CA ARG A 199 16.44 21.72 10.05
C ARG A 199 15.25 21.13 9.30
N VAL A 200 15.17 21.39 8.01
CA VAL A 200 14.04 20.99 7.17
C VAL A 200 14.53 20.16 5.98
N TRP A 201 13.80 19.09 5.68
CA TRP A 201 13.97 18.31 4.45
C TRP A 201 12.67 18.40 3.64
N ILE A 202 12.68 19.24 2.60
CA ILE A 202 11.56 19.39 1.68
C ILE A 202 11.68 18.33 0.57
N PRO A 203 10.63 17.57 0.22
CA PRO A 203 10.66 16.62 -0.90
C PRO A 203 11.05 17.31 -2.21
N TYR A 204 12.06 16.79 -2.90
CA TYR A 204 12.51 17.30 -4.19
C TYR A 204 12.39 16.19 -5.25
N PRO A 205 11.81 16.46 -6.42
CA PRO A 205 11.58 15.43 -7.43
C PRO A 205 12.87 14.73 -7.87
N ARG A 206 12.73 13.44 -8.18
CA ARG A 206 13.77 12.62 -8.82
C ARG A 206 13.55 12.60 -10.33
N VAL A 207 14.63 12.64 -11.12
CA VAL A 207 14.53 12.43 -12.57
C VAL A 207 14.08 10.99 -12.84
N ILE A 208 13.01 10.85 -13.64
CA ILE A 208 12.48 9.57 -14.10
C ILE A 208 12.35 9.66 -15.62
N PRO A 209 13.21 8.96 -16.39
CA PRO A 209 13.19 9.01 -17.85
C PRO A 209 11.80 8.76 -18.42
N GLY A 210 11.35 9.66 -19.29
CA GLY A 210 10.03 9.63 -19.95
C GLY A 210 8.83 10.06 -19.08
N GLN A 211 8.99 10.24 -17.77
CA GLN A 211 7.89 10.67 -16.87
C GLN A 211 8.14 12.04 -16.25
N GLN A 212 9.33 12.24 -15.70
CA GLN A 212 9.70 13.45 -14.97
C GLN A 212 11.14 13.84 -15.33
N GLN A 213 11.27 14.85 -16.19
CA GLN A 213 12.53 15.26 -16.79
C GLN A 213 12.71 16.77 -16.66
N ASP A 214 13.89 17.27 -17.02
CA ASP A 214 14.22 18.70 -17.02
C ASP A 214 13.93 19.40 -15.68
N LEU A 215 14.28 18.71 -14.58
CA LEU A 215 14.13 19.24 -13.24
C LEU A 215 15.14 20.36 -13.01
N VAL A 216 14.63 21.56 -12.75
CA VAL A 216 15.43 22.74 -12.44
C VAL A 216 15.05 23.23 -11.06
N PHE A 217 16.03 23.34 -10.17
CA PHE A 217 15.87 24.03 -8.91
C PHE A 217 16.02 25.53 -9.17
N LEU A 218 14.96 26.30 -8.94
CA LEU A 218 14.94 27.73 -9.25
C LEU A 218 15.58 28.55 -8.14
N GLU A 219 15.04 28.47 -6.94
CA GLU A 219 15.50 29.21 -5.77
C GLU A 219 14.95 28.60 -4.48
N SER A 220 15.49 29.03 -3.34
CA SER A 220 14.92 28.80 -2.01
C SER A 220 15.18 29.99 -1.10
N GLU A 221 14.32 30.12 -0.10
CA GLU A 221 14.58 30.93 1.08
C GLU A 221 14.49 30.01 2.32
N PRO A 222 15.58 29.85 3.09
CA PRO A 222 16.90 30.47 2.93
C PRO A 222 17.64 30.04 1.65
N ALA A 223 18.54 30.90 1.17
CA ALA A 223 19.30 30.66 -0.07
C ALA A 223 20.33 29.51 0.06
N ALA A 224 20.89 29.33 1.26
CA ALA A 224 21.79 28.21 1.55
C ALA A 224 20.97 26.92 1.68
N HIS A 225 21.28 25.94 0.84
CA HIS A 225 20.56 24.67 0.80
C HIS A 225 21.49 23.53 0.35
N ARG A 226 21.06 22.29 0.58
CA ARG A 226 21.74 21.10 0.06
C ARG A 226 20.74 20.14 -0.56
N ILE A 227 20.86 19.92 -1.87
CA ILE A 227 20.02 18.97 -2.61
C ILE A 227 20.64 17.58 -2.51
N ALA A 228 19.84 16.58 -2.15
CA ALA A 228 20.25 15.18 -2.18
C ALA A 228 20.62 14.75 -3.62
N PRO A 229 21.58 13.80 -3.78
CA PRO A 229 21.95 13.30 -5.10
C PRO A 229 20.79 12.58 -5.80
N GLU A 230 20.83 12.49 -7.13
CA GLU A 230 19.78 11.81 -7.92
C GLU A 230 19.66 10.30 -7.66
N SER A 231 20.69 9.70 -7.08
CA SER A 231 20.68 8.31 -6.64
C SER A 231 19.80 8.07 -5.40
N ALA A 232 19.42 9.12 -4.67
CA ALA A 232 18.52 9.00 -3.53
C ALA A 232 17.10 8.61 -4.00
N LEU A 233 16.56 7.51 -3.47
CA LEU A 233 15.19 7.07 -3.79
C LEU A 233 14.13 8.05 -3.27
N GLN A 234 14.40 8.71 -2.14
CA GLN A 234 13.58 9.79 -1.59
C GLN A 234 14.44 11.07 -1.56
N ARG A 235 14.48 11.76 -2.69
CA ARG A 235 15.31 12.96 -2.86
C ARG A 235 14.68 14.16 -2.15
N THR A 236 15.50 14.97 -1.50
CA THR A 236 15.08 16.12 -0.70
C THR A 236 16.00 17.32 -0.92
N VAL A 237 15.49 18.51 -0.62
CA VAL A 237 16.29 19.72 -0.37
C VAL A 237 16.36 19.94 1.12
N TYR A 238 17.58 19.98 1.65
CA TYR A 238 17.87 20.34 3.03
C TYR A 238 18.05 21.85 3.17
N LEU A 239 17.40 22.43 4.18
CA LEU A 239 17.45 23.85 4.54
C LEU A 239 17.61 23.96 6.07
N GLU A 240 18.34 24.96 6.55
CA GLU A 240 18.47 25.30 7.97
C GLU A 240 18.65 26.80 8.20
#